data_AF-A0A816JPI8-F1
#
_entry.id   AF-A0A816JPI8-F1
#
_cell.length_a   1.000
_cell.length_b   1.000
_cell.length_c   1.000
_cell.angle_alpha   90.00
_cell.angle_beta   90.00
_cell.angle_gamma   90.00
#
_symmetry.space_group_name_H-M   'P 1'
#
loop_
_entity.id
_entity.type
_entity.pdbx_description
1 polymer ?
#
loop_
_entity_poly.entity_id
_entity_poly.type
_entity_poly.pdbx_seq_one_letter_code
_entity_poly.pdbx_strand_id
1 'polypeptide(L)'
;MNLLLKLIEKLDKPPHSFSETELSNTRTELVDLTQTGFKLDWLKEKLDVIYLERKKTADASRIQELEQHNKNLKAELNKEKIKSAASAAKVLWLEQTVSTLKTKPNKKLKLSPN
;
A
#
# COMPACT_ATOMS: atom_id res chain seq x y z
N MET A 1 -22.22 -22.15 -34.02
CA MET A 1 -20.81 -22.58 -34.07
C MET A 1 -19.80 -21.43 -33.94
N ASN A 2 -20.05 -20.24 -34.52
CA ASN A 2 -19.11 -19.10 -34.45
C ASN A 2 -18.78 -18.61 -33.04
N LEU A 3 -19.68 -18.75 -32.06
CA LEU A 3 -19.44 -18.31 -30.69
C LEU A 3 -18.34 -19.13 -30.00
N LEU A 4 -18.32 -20.46 -30.18
CA LEU A 4 -17.32 -21.33 -29.57
C LEU A 4 -15.91 -21.00 -30.07
N LEU A 5 -15.75 -20.80 -31.38
CA LEU A 5 -14.46 -20.39 -31.96
C LEU A 5 -13.99 -19.04 -31.42
N LYS A 6 -14.90 -18.05 -31.37
CA LYS A 6 -14.62 -16.74 -30.78
C LYS A 6 -14.19 -16.83 -29.31
N LEU A 7 -14.81 -17.71 -28.52
CA LEU A 7 -14.44 -17.93 -27.12
C LEU A 7 -13.05 -18.56 -26.99
N ILE A 8 -12.73 -19.54 -27.84
CA ILE A 8 -11.41 -20.19 -27.85
C ILE A 8 -10.32 -19.16 -28.18
N GLU A 9 -10.51 -18.40 -29.26
CA GLU A 9 -9.58 -17.32 -29.66
C GLU A 9 -9.46 -16.24 -28.59
N LYS A 10 -10.59 -15.87 -27.97
CA LYS A 10 -10.61 -14.87 -26.89
C LYS A 10 -9.82 -15.35 -25.69
N LEU A 11 -10.03 -16.60 -25.23
CA LEU A 11 -9.35 -17.19 -24.07
C LEU A 11 -7.89 -17.57 -24.34
N ASP A 12 -7.39 -17.42 -25.56
CA ASP A 12 -5.97 -17.60 -25.87
C ASP A 12 -5.11 -16.36 -25.61
N LYS A 13 -5.76 -15.23 -25.34
CA LYS A 13 -5.07 -13.98 -25.00
C LYS A 13 -4.41 -14.07 -23.62
N PRO A 14 -3.35 -13.27 -23.36
CA PRO A 14 -2.72 -13.22 -22.04
C PRO A 14 -3.71 -12.83 -20.92
N PRO A 15 -3.63 -13.43 -19.71
CA PRO A 15 -4.58 -13.17 -18.63
C PRO A 15 -4.74 -11.69 -18.23
N HIS A 16 -3.69 -10.89 -18.37
CA HIS A 16 -3.71 -9.47 -17.97
C HIS A 16 -4.37 -8.56 -19.02
N SER A 17 -4.66 -9.08 -20.21
CA SER A 17 -5.37 -8.34 -21.26
C SER A 17 -6.88 -8.26 -21.01
N PHE A 18 -7.40 -9.04 -20.07
CA PHE A 18 -8.83 -9.10 -19.78
C PHE A 18 -9.24 -8.11 -18.69
N SER A 19 -10.41 -7.50 -18.90
CA SER A 19 -11.16 -6.81 -17.85
C SER A 19 -12.06 -7.77 -17.04
N GLU A 20 -12.47 -7.34 -15.85
CA GLU A 20 -13.41 -8.08 -15.00
C GLU A 20 -14.74 -8.35 -15.74
N THR A 21 -15.23 -7.35 -16.48
CA THR A 21 -16.48 -7.42 -17.24
C THR A 21 -16.35 -8.38 -18.41
N GLU A 22 -15.22 -8.40 -19.13
CA GLU A 22 -14.99 -9.35 -20.21
C GLU A 22 -14.97 -10.80 -19.73
N LEU A 23 -14.34 -11.08 -18.59
CA LEU A 23 -14.30 -12.42 -17.99
C LEU A 23 -15.70 -12.84 -17.51
N SER A 24 -16.44 -11.93 -16.88
CA SER A 24 -17.83 -12.17 -16.46
C SER A 24 -18.74 -12.49 -17.65
N ASN A 25 -18.64 -11.70 -18.74
CA ASN A 25 -19.43 -11.93 -19.94
C ASN A 25 -19.09 -13.29 -20.57
N THR A 26 -17.81 -13.64 -20.65
CA THR A 26 -17.37 -14.93 -21.17
C THR A 26 -17.81 -16.12 -20.30
N ARG A 27 -17.90 -15.94 -18.97
CA ARG A 27 -18.51 -16.95 -18.09
C ARG A 27 -19.97 -17.20 -18.47
N THR A 28 -20.75 -16.13 -18.69
CA THR A 28 -22.15 -16.23 -19.12
C THR A 28 -22.27 -16.94 -20.47
N GLU A 29 -21.46 -16.56 -21.47
CA GLU A 29 -21.45 -17.19 -22.80
C GLU A 29 -21.12 -18.69 -22.73
N LEU A 30 -20.20 -19.11 -21.85
CA LEU A 30 -19.89 -20.53 -21.63
C LEU A 30 -21.04 -21.29 -20.95
N VAL A 31 -21.78 -20.65 -20.04
CA VAL A 31 -22.96 -21.24 -19.40
C VAL A 31 -24.05 -21.48 -20.44
N ASP A 32 -24.35 -20.47 -21.27
CA ASP A 32 -25.35 -20.58 -22.34
C ASP A 32 -25.01 -21.73 -23.30
N LEU A 33 -23.75 -21.83 -23.73
CA LEU A 33 -23.31 -22.94 -24.59
C LEU A 33 -23.40 -24.30 -23.90
N THR A 34 -23.09 -24.38 -22.61
CA THR A 34 -23.24 -25.64 -21.86
C THR A 34 -24.71 -26.06 -21.78
N GLN A 35 -25.63 -25.11 -21.61
CA GLN A 35 -27.08 -25.38 -21.61
C GLN A 35 -27.57 -25.90 -22.96
N THR A 36 -26.93 -25.50 -24.07
CA THR A 36 -27.21 -26.06 -25.41
C THR A 36 -26.62 -27.46 -25.65
N GLY A 37 -26.00 -28.08 -24.64
CA GLY A 37 -25.49 -29.46 -24.69
C GLY A 37 -24.00 -29.61 -25.01
N PHE A 38 -23.25 -28.51 -25.13
CA PHE A 38 -21.80 -28.58 -25.32
C PHE A 38 -21.09 -28.97 -24.01
N LYS A 39 -20.12 -29.88 -24.10
CA LYS A 39 -19.22 -30.21 -22.99
C LYS A 39 -18.00 -29.30 -23.05
N LEU A 40 -17.99 -28.25 -22.22
CA LEU A 40 -16.98 -27.18 -22.26
C LEU A 40 -16.20 -27.05 -20.95
N ASP A 41 -16.04 -28.13 -20.19
CA ASP A 41 -15.44 -28.07 -18.85
C ASP A 41 -13.98 -27.58 -18.89
N TRP A 42 -13.22 -27.97 -19.92
CA TRP A 42 -11.86 -27.48 -20.15
C TRP A 42 -11.79 -25.96 -20.40
N LEU A 43 -12.82 -25.36 -21.03
CA LEU A 43 -12.88 -23.91 -21.23
C LEU A 43 -13.26 -23.17 -19.95
N LYS A 44 -14.11 -23.77 -19.11
CA LYS A 44 -14.42 -23.23 -17.78
C LYS A 44 -13.16 -23.22 -16.90
N GLU A 45 -12.42 -24.32 -16.90
CA GLU A 45 -11.15 -24.43 -16.18
C GLU A 45 -10.10 -23.43 -16.70
N LYS A 46 -9.96 -23.29 -18.04
CA LYS A 46 -9.09 -22.27 -18.64
C LYS A 46 -9.47 -20.85 -18.19
N LEU A 47 -10.76 -20.53 -18.16
CA LEU A 47 -11.26 -19.25 -17.68
C LEU A 47 -10.94 -19.02 -16.19
N ASP A 48 -11.07 -20.05 -15.36
CA ASP A 48 -10.75 -19.98 -13.93
C ASP A 48 -9.25 -19.74 -13.69
N VAL A 49 -8.39 -20.40 -14.47
CA VAL A 49 -6.93 -20.16 -14.47
C VAL A 49 -6.61 -18.70 -14.86
N ILE A 50 -7.23 -18.19 -15.93
CA ILE A 50 -7.05 -16.79 -16.37
C ILE A 50 -7.47 -15.82 -15.26
N TYR A 51 -8.58 -16.06 -14.58
CA TYR A 51 -9.04 -15.23 -13.47
C TYR A 51 -8.03 -15.20 -12.32
N LEU A 52 -7.53 -16.37 -11.93
CA LEU A 52 -6.52 -16.53 -10.89
C LEU A 52 -5.21 -15.81 -11.23
N GLU A 53 -4.70 -15.98 -12.46
CA GLU A 53 -3.44 -15.36 -12.89
C GLU A 53 -3.54 -13.84 -13.00
N ARG A 54 -4.66 -13.32 -13.53
CA ARG A 54 -4.94 -11.87 -13.55
C ARG A 54 -4.96 -11.29 -12.14
N LYS A 55 -5.63 -11.97 -11.20
CA LYS A 55 -5.72 -11.50 -9.82
C LYS A 55 -4.35 -11.50 -9.14
N LYS A 56 -3.55 -12.55 -9.34
CA LYS A 56 -2.19 -12.64 -8.76
C LYS A 56 -1.30 -11.48 -9.17
N THR A 57 -1.37 -10.99 -10.40
CA THR A 57 -0.51 -9.88 -10.84
C THR A 57 -0.99 -8.52 -10.36
N ALA A 58 -2.30 -8.32 -10.26
CA ALA A 58 -2.86 -7.16 -9.59
C ALA A 58 -2.44 -7.13 -8.10
N ASP A 59 -2.57 -8.26 -7.41
CA ASP A 59 -2.18 -8.40 -6.01
C ASP A 59 -0.67 -8.20 -5.83
N ALA A 60 0.18 -8.77 -6.70
CA ALA A 60 1.63 -8.59 -6.64
C ALA A 60 2.05 -7.13 -6.83
N SER A 61 1.46 -6.42 -7.80
CA SER A 61 1.70 -4.99 -8.03
C SER A 61 1.30 -4.16 -6.81
N ARG A 62 0.13 -4.47 -6.23
CA ARG A 62 -0.37 -3.80 -5.03
C ARG A 62 0.50 -4.06 -3.81
N ILE A 63 0.98 -5.29 -3.64
CA ILE A 63 1.91 -5.67 -2.57
C ILE A 63 3.20 -4.87 -2.69
N GLN A 64 3.79 -4.79 -3.89
CA GLN A 64 5.01 -4.02 -4.12
C GLN A 64 4.84 -2.53 -3.79
N GLU A 65 3.72 -1.94 -4.18
CA GLU A 65 3.39 -0.55 -3.84
C GLU A 65 3.27 -0.35 -2.32
N LEU A 66 2.54 -1.25 -1.64
CA LEU A 66 2.37 -1.21 -0.18
C LEU A 66 3.70 -1.40 0.56
N GLU A 67 4.57 -2.30 0.10
CA GLU A 67 5.91 -2.49 0.65
C GLU A 67 6.75 -1.22 0.53
N GLN A 68 6.72 -0.56 -0.62
CA GLN A 68 7.45 0.69 -0.82
C GLN A 68 6.90 1.81 0.08
N HIS A 69 5.57 1.93 0.17
CA HIS A 69 4.93 2.90 1.06
C HIS A 69 5.29 2.65 2.54
N ASN A 70 5.31 1.39 2.97
CA ASN A 70 5.68 1.02 4.33
C ASN A 70 7.15 1.36 4.64
N LYS A 71 8.07 1.12 3.70
CA LYS A 71 9.49 1.53 3.81
C LYS A 71 9.62 3.05 3.98
N ASN A 72 8.89 3.83 3.19
CA ASN A 72 8.90 5.29 3.28
C ASN A 72 8.38 5.77 4.66
N LEU A 73 7.23 5.26 5.10
CA LEU A 73 6.66 5.59 6.42
C LEU A 73 7.61 5.25 7.57
N LYS A 74 8.29 4.11 7.49
CA LYS A 74 9.29 3.71 8.50
C LYS A 74 10.46 4.70 8.56
N ALA A 75 10.93 5.19 7.41
CA ALA A 75 11.99 6.20 7.35
C ALA A 75 11.54 7.55 7.95
N GLU A 76 10.33 8.01 7.60
CA GLU A 76 9.75 9.24 8.16
C GLU A 76 9.56 9.16 9.68
N LEU A 77 9.03 8.04 10.17
CA LEU A 77 8.87 7.80 11.60
C LEU A 77 10.21 7.88 12.35
N ASN A 78 11.26 7.26 11.81
CA ASN A 78 12.59 7.32 12.41
C ASN A 78 13.16 8.74 12.42
N LYS A 79 12.99 9.49 11.33
CA LYS A 79 13.39 10.89 11.25
C LYS A 79 12.68 11.73 12.31
N GLU A 80 11.38 11.53 12.50
CA GLU A 80 10.61 12.29 13.49
C GLU A 80 10.96 11.90 14.92
N LYS A 81 11.25 10.62 15.20
CA LYS A 81 11.79 10.17 16.49
C LYS A 81 13.09 10.89 16.86
N ILE A 82 14.02 11.06 15.90
CA ILE A 82 15.28 11.76 16.12
C ILE A 82 15.03 13.24 16.45
N LYS A 83 14.15 13.91 15.70
CA LYS A 83 13.79 15.32 15.98
C LYS A 83 13.12 15.49 17.33
N SER A 84 12.21 14.58 17.69
CA SER A 84 11.54 14.57 18.98
C SER A 84 12.56 14.41 20.12
N ALA A 85 13.51 13.48 19.99
CA ALA A 85 14.57 13.29 20.98
C ALA A 85 15.47 14.54 21.12
N ALA A 86 15.85 15.17 20.00
CA ALA A 86 16.60 16.43 20.01
C ALA A 86 15.83 17.56 20.70
N SER A 87 14.51 17.64 20.45
CA SER A 87 13.64 18.64 21.07
C SER A 87 13.50 18.41 22.58
N ALA A 88 13.32 17.16 23.00
CA ALA A 88 13.28 16.77 24.40
C ALA A 88 14.59 17.13 25.13
N ALA A 89 15.75 16.86 24.51
CA ALA A 89 17.04 17.23 25.07
C ALA A 89 17.18 18.76 25.24
N LYS A 90 16.71 19.54 24.27
CA LYS A 90 16.71 21.01 24.35
C LYS A 90 15.81 21.52 25.47
N VAL A 91 14.62 20.92 25.64
CA VAL A 91 13.71 21.27 26.74
C VAL A 91 14.36 20.99 28.10
N LEU A 92 14.97 19.82 28.28
CA LEU A 92 15.67 19.46 29.52
C LEU A 92 16.80 20.46 29.85
N TRP A 93 17.59 20.86 28.86
CA TRP A 93 18.64 21.86 29.06
C TRP A 93 18.09 23.23 29.47
N LEU A 94 16.99 23.66 28.86
CA LEU A 94 16.32 24.92 29.22
C LEU A 94 15.74 24.86 30.65
N GLU A 95 15.11 23.76 31.04
CA GLU A 95 14.58 23.55 32.40
C GLU A 95 15.71 23.63 33.45
N GLN A 96 16.82 22.95 33.20
CA GLN A 96 18.01 23.01 34.06
C GLN A 96 18.53 24.45 34.18
N THR A 97 18.67 25.15 33.04
CA THR A 97 19.17 26.53 33.01
C THR A 97 18.26 27.47 33.79
N VAL A 98 16.94 27.40 33.59
CA VAL A 98 15.96 28.21 34.33
C VAL A 98 16.03 27.93 35.83
N SER A 99 16.17 26.68 36.25
CA SER A 99 16.32 26.31 37.66
C SER A 99 17.59 26.91 38.28
N THR A 100 18.71 26.88 37.58
CA THR A 100 19.97 27.51 38.06
C THR A 100 19.88 29.02 38.14
N LEU A 101 19.17 29.69 37.23
CA LEU A 101 18.98 31.14 37.26
C LEU A 101 18.08 31.57 38.43
N LYS A 102 17.04 30.78 38.74
CA LYS A 102 16.13 31.05 39.86
C LYS A 102 16.82 30.94 41.23
N THR A 103 17.82 30.07 41.34
CA THR A 103 18.55 29.82 42.60
C THR A 103 19.78 30.72 42.81
N LYS A 104 20.23 31.46 41.79
CA LYS A 104 21.29 32.48 41.95
C LYS A 104 20.74 33.73 42.65
N PRO A 105 21.19 34.08 43.87
CA PRO A 105 20.72 35.30 44.53
C PRO A 105 21.19 36.53 43.74
N ASN A 106 20.26 37.44 43.46
CA ASN A 106 20.55 38.78 42.94
C ASN A 106 21.50 39.50 43.89
N LYS A 107 22.82 39.40 43.67
CA LYS A 107 23.81 40.27 44.32
C LYS A 107 23.58 41.68 43.79
N LYS A 108 22.71 42.44 44.46
CA LYS A 108 22.66 43.91 44.30
C LYS A 108 24.07 44.43 44.53
N LEU A 109 24.69 44.99 43.49
CA LEU A 109 25.93 45.75 43.59
C LEU A 109 25.63 46.90 44.58
N LYS A 110 26.14 46.81 45.82
CA LYS A 110 26.11 47.96 46.73
C LYS A 110 27.09 48.98 46.16
N LEU A 111 26.57 49.97 45.44
CA LEU A 111 27.29 51.22 45.19
C LEU A 111 27.43 51.92 46.55
N SER A 112 28.63 51.88 47.11
CA SER A 112 29.00 52.70 48.26
C SER A 112 29.07 54.16 47.80
N PRO A 113 28.38 55.12 48.46
CA PRO A 113 28.58 56.52 48.17
C PRO A 113 29.90 56.98 48.81
N ASN A 114 30.82 57.48 47.99
CA ASN A 114 31.87 58.40 48.42
C ASN A 114 31.38 59.83 48.21
#